data_AF-A0A9E0UTE1-F1
#
_entry.id   AF-A0A9E0UTE1-F1
#
_cell.length_a   1.000
_cell.length_b   1.000
_cell.length_c   1.000
_cell.angle_alpha   90.00
_cell.angle_beta   90.00
_cell.angle_gamma   90.00
#
_symmetry.space_group_name_H-M   'P 1'
#
loop_
_entity.id
_entity.type
_entity.pdbx_description
1 polymer ?
#
loop_
_entity_poly.entity_id
_entity_poly.type
_entity_poly.pdbx_seq_one_letter_code
_entity_poly.pdbx_strand_id
1 'polypeptide(L)'
;KDSSTKEEKYPAYPVMMGGRFAGHPWGAGNSAVTVLVEDKKNPLVMGLWPEGEFKIQDEIYTFIEQYGYDRKKQRVLLSLDFDRSPKDGGEDPMKHTSRKNKDFGLTWIKKYGKGRIFYGAFGHRLDVYWRNPKICEMYLRGILFATGDLKLRNVELYPIVDGKIINPSE
;
A
#
# COMPACT_ATOMS: atom_id res chain seq x y z
N LYS A 1 -1.79 -8.48 27.89
CA LYS A 1 -0.35 -8.80 28.04
C LYS A 1 0.41 -7.52 27.77
N ASP A 2 1.08 -7.01 28.79
CA ASP A 2 1.93 -5.82 28.75
C ASP A 2 3.02 -5.99 27.67
N SER A 3 3.12 -5.02 26.75
CA SER A 3 3.96 -5.07 25.54
C SER A 3 5.26 -4.29 25.68
N SER A 4 5.60 -3.86 26.90
CA SER A 4 6.89 -3.24 27.18
C SER A 4 8.01 -4.28 27.11
N THR A 5 8.81 -4.19 26.05
CA THR A 5 10.14 -4.81 25.86
C THR A 5 10.21 -6.35 25.79
N LYS A 6 9.62 -6.95 24.75
CA LYS A 6 10.19 -8.19 24.19
C LYS A 6 11.00 -7.83 22.94
N GLU A 7 12.27 -8.17 22.97
CA GLU A 7 13.19 -8.06 21.84
C GLU A 7 12.55 -8.68 20.57
N GLU A 8 12.70 -8.01 19.43
CA GLU A 8 12.11 -8.45 18.17
C GLU A 8 12.65 -9.83 17.79
N LYS A 9 11.78 -10.85 17.78
CA LYS A 9 12.16 -12.24 17.45
C LYS A 9 12.76 -12.36 16.04
N TYR A 10 12.36 -11.51 15.11
CA TYR A 10 12.85 -11.50 13.73
C TYR A 10 13.34 -10.09 13.34
N PRO A 11 14.53 -9.65 13.79
CA PRO A 11 14.96 -8.26 13.68
C PRO A 11 15.13 -7.79 12.24
N ALA A 12 15.40 -8.70 11.31
CA ALA A 12 15.50 -8.40 9.89
C ALA A 12 14.13 -8.13 9.24
N TYR A 13 13.04 -8.74 9.73
CA TYR A 13 11.72 -8.67 9.09
C TYR A 13 11.20 -7.24 8.96
N PRO A 14 11.09 -6.45 10.05
CA PRO A 14 10.44 -5.16 9.92
C PRO A 14 11.36 -4.12 9.26
N VAL A 15 12.68 -4.34 9.28
CA VAL A 15 13.64 -3.59 8.45
C VAL A 15 13.46 -3.93 6.97
N MET A 16 13.36 -5.21 6.60
CA MET A 16 13.16 -5.66 5.22
C MET A 16 11.82 -5.18 4.68
N MET A 17 10.72 -5.43 5.39
CA MET A 17 9.38 -5.06 4.98
C MET A 17 9.14 -3.55 4.99
N GLY A 18 9.80 -2.82 5.90
CA GLY A 18 9.51 -1.39 6.13
C GLY A 18 8.47 -1.15 7.23
N GLY A 19 8.33 -2.07 8.17
CA GLY A 19 7.42 -1.91 9.29
C GLY A 19 7.04 -3.25 9.91
N ARG A 20 6.58 -3.19 11.16
CA ARG A 20 5.94 -4.31 11.85
C ARG A 20 4.47 -3.98 12.03
N PHE A 21 3.57 -4.92 11.78
CA PHE A 21 2.14 -4.72 12.06
C PHE A 21 1.90 -4.21 13.49
N ALA A 22 1.11 -3.14 13.61
CA ALA A 22 0.69 -2.55 14.88
C ALA A 22 -0.79 -2.79 15.18
N GLY A 23 -1.63 -2.76 14.15
CA GLY A 23 -3.08 -2.88 14.27
C GLY A 23 -3.77 -2.54 12.96
N HIS A 24 -5.10 -2.61 12.97
CA HIS A 24 -5.96 -2.48 11.79
C HIS A 24 -7.17 -1.59 12.09
N PRO A 25 -6.97 -0.27 12.22
CA PRO A 25 -8.00 0.64 12.70
C PRO A 25 -9.21 0.78 11.77
N TRP A 26 -9.00 0.57 10.48
CA TRP A 26 -10.07 0.45 9.50
C TRP A 26 -10.25 -1.03 9.19
N GLY A 27 -11.34 -1.61 9.67
CA GLY A 27 -11.70 -3.00 9.39
C GLY A 27 -12.39 -3.17 8.04
N ALA A 28 -12.49 -4.41 7.57
CA ALA A 28 -13.14 -4.76 6.30
C ALA A 28 -14.63 -4.40 6.20
N GLY A 29 -15.28 -4.11 7.33
CA GLY A 29 -16.68 -3.67 7.41
C GLY A 29 -16.86 -2.14 7.43
N ASN A 30 -15.79 -1.36 7.59
CA ASN A 30 -15.86 0.09 7.66
C ASN A 30 -16.23 0.69 6.29
N SER A 31 -16.67 1.95 6.29
CA SER A 31 -16.83 2.72 5.05
C SER A 31 -15.52 2.83 4.28
N ALA A 32 -15.61 3.11 2.97
CA ALA A 32 -14.43 3.23 2.12
C ALA A 32 -13.48 4.34 2.61
N VAL A 33 -12.19 4.02 2.70
CA VAL A 33 -11.13 4.97 2.99
C VAL A 33 -10.77 5.79 1.75
N THR A 34 -10.18 6.97 1.97
CA THR A 34 -9.63 7.80 0.90
C THR A 34 -8.13 7.53 0.78
N VAL A 35 -7.69 7.16 -0.42
CA VAL A 35 -6.29 6.83 -0.73
C VAL A 35 -5.71 7.87 -1.67
N LEU A 36 -4.51 8.35 -1.39
CA LEU A 36 -3.75 9.28 -2.21
C LEU A 36 -2.70 8.55 -3.03
N VAL A 37 -2.48 9.01 -4.26
CA VAL A 37 -1.38 8.60 -5.13
C VAL A 37 -0.25 9.61 -5.01
N GLU A 38 0.78 9.23 -4.29
CA GLU A 38 1.90 10.09 -3.90
C GLU A 38 2.90 10.29 -5.05
N ASP A 39 3.14 9.23 -5.81
CA ASP A 39 4.13 9.21 -6.88
C ASP A 39 3.49 8.81 -8.21
N LYS A 40 2.65 9.71 -8.75
CA LYS A 40 1.88 9.51 -9.99
C LYS A 40 2.75 9.17 -11.21
N LYS A 41 4.05 9.47 -11.17
CA LYS A 41 5.01 9.21 -12.26
C LYS A 41 5.68 7.84 -12.15
N ASN A 42 5.47 7.12 -11.03
CA ASN A 42 6.05 5.80 -10.86
C ASN A 42 5.34 4.78 -11.76
N PRO A 43 6.06 3.97 -12.56
CA PRO A 43 5.45 2.98 -13.45
C PRO A 43 4.49 2.01 -12.76
N LEU A 44 4.61 1.79 -11.45
CA LEU A 44 3.73 0.88 -10.71
C LEU A 44 2.32 1.45 -10.48
N VAL A 45 2.15 2.77 -10.53
CA VAL A 45 0.85 3.44 -10.29
C VAL A 45 0.47 4.47 -11.37
N MET A 46 1.39 4.79 -12.28
CA MET A 46 1.17 5.74 -13.37
C MET A 46 -0.02 5.33 -14.24
N GLY A 47 -0.95 6.27 -14.43
CA GLY A 47 -2.16 6.08 -15.24
C GLY A 47 -3.30 5.33 -14.56
N LEU A 48 -3.06 4.64 -13.43
CA LEU A 48 -4.11 3.86 -12.77
C LEU A 48 -5.19 4.76 -12.15
N TRP A 49 -4.80 5.82 -11.45
CA TRP A 49 -5.73 6.77 -10.81
C TRP A 49 -5.33 8.20 -11.19
N PRO A 50 -5.80 8.72 -12.36
CA PRO A 50 -5.37 10.02 -12.89
C PRO A 50 -5.69 11.19 -11.94
N GLU A 51 -6.84 11.13 -11.27
CA GLU A 51 -7.27 12.10 -10.25
C GLU A 51 -6.23 12.23 -9.12
N GLY A 52 -5.43 11.20 -8.88
CA GLY A 52 -4.45 11.17 -7.80
C GLY A 52 -4.98 10.70 -6.48
N GLU A 53 -6.23 10.25 -6.47
CA GLU A 53 -6.86 9.64 -5.32
C GLU A 53 -7.92 8.64 -5.77
N PHE A 54 -8.33 7.78 -4.86
CA PHE A 54 -9.47 6.89 -5.04
C PHE A 54 -10.03 6.50 -3.67
N LYS A 55 -11.25 5.95 -3.67
CA LYS A 55 -11.86 5.37 -2.48
C LYS A 55 -11.87 3.86 -2.59
N ILE A 56 -11.59 3.19 -1.48
CA ILE A 56 -11.62 1.73 -1.41
C ILE A 56 -12.12 1.27 -0.05
N GLN A 57 -12.99 0.28 -0.05
CA GLN A 57 -13.40 -0.43 1.16
C GLN A 57 -12.50 -1.65 1.31
N ASP A 58 -11.72 -1.71 2.39
CA ASP A 58 -10.88 -2.85 2.76
C ASP A 58 -10.42 -2.74 4.22
N GLU A 59 -9.75 -3.77 4.73
CA GLU A 59 -9.02 -3.68 6.00
C GLU A 59 -7.66 -3.00 5.80
N ILE A 60 -7.34 -1.98 6.62
CA ILE A 60 -6.12 -1.17 6.50
C ILE A 60 -5.23 -1.31 7.74
N TYR A 61 -3.97 -1.71 7.51
CA TYR A 61 -2.98 -1.92 8.55
C TYR A 61 -2.14 -0.69 8.85
N THR A 62 -1.69 -0.62 10.09
CA THR A 62 -0.74 0.38 10.60
C THR A 62 0.51 -0.32 11.12
N PHE A 63 1.62 0.42 11.26
CA PHE A 63 2.93 -0.14 11.59
C PHE A 63 3.55 0.47 12.83
N ILE A 64 4.24 -0.38 13.60
CA ILE A 64 4.98 0.02 14.80
C ILE A 64 6.27 0.70 14.35
N GLU A 65 6.44 1.95 14.75
CA GLU A 65 7.56 2.79 14.30
C GLU A 65 8.91 2.30 14.81
N GLN A 66 8.97 1.91 16.09
CA GLN A 66 10.19 1.45 16.75
C GLN A 66 10.84 0.23 16.07
N TYR A 67 10.09 -0.50 15.26
CA TYR A 67 10.57 -1.67 14.51
C TYR A 67 10.93 -1.36 13.05
N GLY A 68 11.04 -0.08 12.66
CA GLY A 68 11.69 0.28 11.40
C GLY A 68 10.75 0.70 10.26
N TYR A 69 9.49 1.05 10.58
CA TYR A 69 8.76 1.92 9.66
C TYR A 69 9.38 3.31 9.70
N ASP A 70 9.95 3.71 8.58
CA ASP A 70 10.46 5.06 8.33
C ASP A 70 10.16 5.39 6.88
N ARG A 71 9.31 6.40 6.67
CA ARG A 71 8.90 6.84 5.34
C ARG A 71 10.10 7.25 4.48
N LYS A 72 11.18 7.77 5.06
CA LYS A 72 12.39 8.15 4.31
C LYS A 72 13.14 6.94 3.77
N LYS A 73 12.91 5.74 4.31
CA LYS A 73 13.53 4.48 3.88
C LYS A 73 12.66 3.70 2.88
N GLN A 74 11.54 4.27 2.47
CA GLN A 74 10.56 3.66 1.58
C GLN A 74 10.18 4.67 0.49
N ARG A 75 10.06 4.21 -0.75
CA ARG A 75 9.39 5.02 -1.77
C ARG A 75 7.91 4.69 -1.72
N VAL A 76 7.17 5.48 -0.94
CA VAL A 76 5.71 5.35 -0.81
C VAL A 76 5.06 5.74 -2.13
N LEU A 77 4.16 4.89 -2.61
CA LEU A 77 3.39 5.08 -3.84
C LEU A 77 1.95 5.48 -3.55
N LEU A 78 1.35 4.86 -2.53
CA LEU A 78 0.00 5.14 -2.06
C LEU A 78 0.02 5.39 -0.56
N SER A 79 -0.78 6.35 -0.09
CA SER A 79 -0.98 6.65 1.33
C SER A 79 -2.46 6.84 1.64
N LEU A 80 -2.81 6.67 2.90
CA LEU A 80 -4.16 6.97 3.39
C LEU A 80 -4.27 8.48 3.62
N ASP A 81 -5.37 9.08 3.16
CA ASP A 81 -5.78 10.39 3.63
C ASP A 81 -6.51 10.22 4.97
N PHE A 82 -5.80 10.44 6.08
CA PHE A 82 -6.35 10.26 7.42
C PHE A 82 -7.58 11.14 7.69
N ASP A 83 -7.55 12.40 7.24
CA ASP A 83 -8.58 13.37 7.57
C ASP A 83 -9.88 13.09 6.78
N ARG A 84 -9.76 12.69 5.50
CA ARG A 84 -10.90 12.32 4.65
C ARG A 84 -11.31 10.84 4.76
N SER A 85 -10.65 10.05 5.60
CA SER A 85 -11.03 8.66 5.88
C SER A 85 -11.96 8.54 7.09
N PRO A 86 -12.86 7.53 7.08
CA PRO A 86 -13.75 7.25 8.20
C PRO A 86 -12.97 7.01 9.49
N LYS A 87 -13.55 7.35 10.63
CA LYS A 87 -12.98 7.08 11.97
C LYS A 87 -13.98 6.31 12.84
N ASP A 88 -15.05 5.85 12.21
CA ASP A 88 -16.16 5.10 12.76
C ASP A 88 -15.97 3.60 12.52
N GLY A 89 -16.51 2.78 13.41
CA GLY A 89 -16.60 1.32 13.23
C GLY A 89 -15.33 0.51 13.46
N GLY A 90 -14.22 1.13 13.89
CA GLY A 90 -12.96 0.45 14.19
C GLY A 90 -12.26 0.98 15.44
N GLU A 91 -11.03 0.51 15.70
CA GLU A 91 -10.22 1.04 16.81
C GLU A 91 -9.72 2.46 16.50
N ASP A 92 -9.37 3.25 17.52
CA ASP A 92 -8.72 4.54 17.33
C ASP A 92 -7.45 4.35 16.48
N PRO A 93 -7.34 4.98 15.28
CA PRO A 93 -6.19 4.78 14.42
C PRO A 93 -4.86 5.27 14.97
N MET A 94 -4.89 6.06 16.04
CA MET A 94 -3.71 6.53 16.75
C MET A 94 -3.32 5.62 17.92
N LYS A 95 -4.16 4.67 18.33
CA LYS A 95 -3.98 3.83 19.53
C LYS A 95 -2.66 3.06 19.56
N HIS A 96 -2.26 2.51 18.42
CA HIS A 96 -1.08 1.63 18.30
C HIS A 96 0.13 2.32 17.68
N THR A 97 0.08 3.64 17.53
CA THR A 97 1.13 4.41 16.89
C THR A 97 1.58 5.59 17.74
N SER A 98 2.88 5.75 17.89
CA SER A 98 3.49 6.94 18.47
C SER A 98 3.51 8.14 17.51
N ARG A 99 2.94 7.99 16.31
CA ARG A 99 2.90 9.03 15.28
C ARG A 99 2.21 10.28 15.78
N LYS A 100 2.85 11.42 15.53
CA LYS A 100 2.21 12.73 15.66
C LYS A 100 1.65 13.24 14.33
N ASN A 101 1.98 12.60 13.21
CA ASN A 101 1.86 13.20 11.87
C ASN A 101 0.84 12.54 10.92
N LYS A 102 -0.11 11.72 11.41
CA LYS A 102 -1.22 11.14 10.61
C LYS A 102 -0.77 10.47 9.29
N ASP A 103 0.47 9.97 9.24
CA ASP A 103 1.11 9.45 8.04
C ASP A 103 0.97 7.93 7.96
N PHE A 104 0.28 7.43 6.94
CA PHE A 104 0.00 6.01 6.76
C PHE A 104 0.24 5.60 5.30
N GLY A 105 1.44 5.09 5.01
CA GLY A 105 1.74 4.46 3.73
C GLY A 105 0.97 3.15 3.55
N LEU A 106 0.35 2.97 2.39
CA LEU A 106 -0.44 1.79 2.02
C LEU A 106 0.26 0.93 0.97
N THR A 107 1.06 1.54 0.10
CA THR A 107 1.85 0.81 -0.90
C THR A 107 3.22 1.48 -0.99
N TRP A 108 4.29 0.68 -1.01
CA TRP A 108 5.64 1.20 -1.22
C TRP A 108 6.55 0.20 -1.92
N ILE A 109 7.64 0.74 -2.43
CA ILE A 109 8.78 -0.04 -2.90
C ILE A 109 10.06 0.33 -2.16
N LYS A 110 10.94 -0.66 -1.99
CA LYS A 110 12.30 -0.44 -1.49
C LYS A 110 13.23 -1.57 -1.93
N LYS A 111 14.52 -1.40 -1.64
CA LYS A 111 15.52 -2.47 -1.75
C LYS A 111 15.86 -3.02 -0.37
N TYR A 112 16.20 -4.30 -0.32
CA TYR A 112 16.82 -4.93 0.83
C TYR A 112 17.92 -5.89 0.35
N GLY A 113 19.18 -5.56 0.64
CA GLY A 113 20.32 -6.19 -0.04
C GLY A 113 20.22 -6.03 -1.55
N LYS A 114 20.30 -7.15 -2.29
CA LYS A 114 20.12 -7.20 -3.75
C LYS A 114 18.64 -7.37 -4.17
N GLY A 115 17.74 -7.63 -3.22
CA GLY A 115 16.32 -7.86 -3.46
C GLY A 115 15.52 -6.57 -3.66
N ARG A 116 14.38 -6.71 -4.34
CA ARG A 116 13.37 -5.65 -4.53
C ARG A 116 12.13 -6.04 -3.75
N ILE A 117 11.65 -5.13 -2.92
CA ILE A 117 10.44 -5.31 -2.11
C ILE A 117 9.35 -4.42 -2.68
N PHE A 118 8.21 -5.03 -2.98
CA PHE A 118 6.94 -4.37 -3.20
C PHE A 118 5.99 -4.77 -2.07
N TYR A 119 5.39 -3.78 -1.42
CA TYR A 119 4.34 -3.98 -0.43
C TYR A 119 3.08 -3.27 -0.91
N GLY A 120 1.94 -3.96 -0.84
CA GLY A 120 0.61 -3.38 -1.03
C GLY A 120 -0.32 -3.81 0.10
N ALA A 121 -1.10 -2.87 0.62
CA ALA A 121 -1.94 -3.08 1.79
C ALA A 121 -3.28 -3.79 1.53
N PHE A 122 -3.76 -3.81 0.28
CA PHE A 122 -5.13 -4.23 -0.02
C PHE A 122 -5.24 -5.74 -0.29
N GLY A 123 -6.30 -6.38 0.20
CA GLY A 123 -6.58 -7.77 -0.12
C GLY A 123 -7.36 -8.55 0.92
N HIS A 124 -7.87 -7.91 1.98
CA HIS A 124 -8.70 -8.61 2.96
C HIS A 124 -10.07 -8.95 2.36
N ARG A 125 -10.70 -7.97 1.71
CA ARG A 125 -11.97 -8.19 1.02
C ARG A 125 -11.75 -8.76 -0.37
N LEU A 126 -12.52 -9.78 -0.69
CA LEU A 126 -12.44 -10.42 -1.99
C LEU A 126 -12.89 -9.49 -3.14
N ASP A 127 -13.82 -8.56 -2.85
CA ASP A 127 -14.35 -7.61 -3.84
C ASP A 127 -13.38 -6.51 -4.25
N VAL A 128 -12.29 -6.33 -3.50
CA VAL A 128 -11.18 -5.48 -3.93
C VAL A 128 -10.66 -5.91 -5.30
N TYR A 129 -10.57 -7.21 -5.56
CA TYR A 129 -9.96 -7.72 -6.79
C TYR A 129 -10.87 -7.60 -8.01
N TRP A 130 -12.15 -8.01 -7.92
CA TRP A 130 -13.04 -8.00 -9.08
C TRP A 130 -13.71 -6.66 -9.35
N ARG A 131 -13.86 -5.78 -8.34
CA ARG A 131 -14.43 -4.42 -8.55
C ARG A 131 -13.37 -3.39 -8.94
N ASN A 132 -12.09 -3.67 -8.73
CA ASN A 132 -11.01 -2.70 -8.94
C ASN A 132 -9.90 -3.31 -9.82
N PRO A 133 -10.09 -3.37 -11.16
CA PRO A 133 -9.07 -3.90 -12.07
C PRO A 133 -7.71 -3.17 -11.93
N LYS A 134 -7.75 -1.87 -11.59
CA LYS A 134 -6.56 -1.04 -11.29
C LYS A 134 -5.73 -1.57 -10.11
N ILE A 135 -6.37 -2.16 -9.10
CA ILE A 135 -5.66 -2.79 -7.97
C ILE A 135 -4.95 -4.06 -8.44
N CYS A 136 -5.61 -4.90 -9.22
CA CYS A 136 -4.99 -6.09 -9.82
C CYS A 136 -3.81 -5.72 -10.71
N GLU A 137 -3.95 -4.66 -11.51
CA GLU A 137 -2.87 -4.17 -12.36
C GLU A 137 -1.67 -3.63 -11.55
N MET A 138 -1.91 -2.87 -10.47
CA MET A 138 -0.86 -2.45 -9.55
C MET A 138 -0.13 -3.66 -8.94
N TYR A 139 -0.85 -4.71 -8.54
CA TYR A 139 -0.25 -5.94 -8.02
C TYR A 139 0.61 -6.65 -9.07
N LEU A 140 0.13 -6.76 -10.31
CA LEU A 140 0.91 -7.32 -11.41
C LEU A 140 2.19 -6.51 -11.65
N ARG A 141 2.08 -5.17 -11.72
CA ARG A 141 3.23 -4.24 -11.84
C ARG A 141 4.21 -4.42 -10.68
N GLY A 142 3.71 -4.59 -9.46
CA GLY A 142 4.51 -4.82 -8.25
C GLY A 142 5.24 -6.16 -8.25
N ILE A 143 4.59 -7.24 -8.70
CA ILE A 143 5.20 -8.57 -8.86
C ILE A 143 6.33 -8.52 -9.88
N LEU A 144 6.10 -7.92 -11.05
CA LEU A 144 7.13 -7.74 -12.09
C LEU A 144 8.31 -6.89 -11.59
N PHE A 145 8.03 -5.84 -10.81
CA PHE A 145 9.07 -5.08 -10.14
C PHE A 145 9.89 -5.95 -9.17
N ALA A 146 9.23 -6.75 -8.34
CA ALA A 146 9.90 -7.59 -7.34
C ALA A 146 10.79 -8.66 -7.99
N THR A 147 10.33 -9.29 -9.08
CA THR A 147 11.11 -10.28 -9.84
C THR A 147 12.25 -9.66 -10.65
N GLY A 148 12.20 -8.34 -10.88
CA GLY A 148 13.18 -7.63 -11.68
C GLY A 148 12.94 -7.69 -13.18
N ASP A 149 11.77 -8.15 -13.61
CA ASP A 149 11.34 -8.15 -15.00
C ASP A 149 10.92 -6.73 -15.41
N LEU A 150 11.92 -5.85 -15.53
CA LEU A 150 11.76 -4.43 -15.83
C LEU A 150 11.57 -4.15 -17.33
N LYS A 151 11.08 -5.13 -18.11
CA LYS A 151 10.57 -4.85 -19.48
C LYS A 151 9.41 -3.84 -19.48
N LEU A 152 8.89 -3.49 -18.32
CA LEU A 152 8.04 -2.31 -18.07
C LEU A 152 8.68 -0.95 -18.40
N ARG A 153 9.90 -0.89 -18.95
CA ARG A 153 10.40 0.31 -19.65
C ARG A 153 9.74 0.52 -21.02
N ASN A 154 9.32 -0.54 -21.69
CA ASN A 154 8.82 -0.52 -23.08
C ASN A 154 7.54 -1.36 -23.31
N VAL A 155 6.91 -1.88 -22.26
CA VAL A 155 5.56 -2.46 -22.37
C VAL A 155 4.62 -1.39 -21.90
N GLU A 156 3.91 -0.75 -22.84
CA GLU A 156 2.77 0.09 -22.52
C GLU A 156 1.77 -0.77 -21.74
N LEU A 157 1.72 -0.57 -20.43
CA LEU A 157 0.76 -1.23 -19.57
C LEU A 157 -0.56 -0.49 -19.71
N TYR A 158 -1.36 -1.03 -20.60
CA TYR A 158 -2.69 -0.53 -20.90
C TYR A 158 -3.69 -0.97 -19.84
N PRO A 159 -4.58 -0.07 -19.39
CA PRO A 159 -5.64 -0.44 -18.49
C PRO A 159 -6.52 -1.53 -19.13
N ILE A 160 -6.85 -2.54 -18.35
CA ILE A 160 -7.84 -3.55 -18.76
C ILE A 160 -9.24 -2.99 -18.46
N VAL A 161 -10.02 -2.76 -19.51
CA VAL A 161 -11.44 -2.36 -19.43
C VAL A 161 -12.26 -3.46 -20.09
N ASP A 162 -13.26 -3.99 -19.40
CA ASP A 162 -14.14 -5.07 -19.87
C ASP A 162 -13.39 -6.31 -20.44
N GLY A 163 -12.28 -6.67 -19.80
CA GLY A 163 -11.45 -7.81 -20.21
C GLY A 163 -10.61 -7.57 -21.46
N LYS A 164 -10.53 -6.33 -21.96
CA LYS A 164 -9.69 -5.94 -23.10
C LYS A 164 -8.61 -4.96 -22.69
N ILE A 165 -7.44 -5.13 -23.28
CA ILE A 165 -6.30 -4.22 -23.19
C ILE A 165 -6.61 -3.01 -24.08
N ILE A 166 -6.77 -1.80 -23.52
CA ILE A 166 -7.03 -0.58 -24.31
C ILE A 166 -5.72 0.16 -24.58
N ASN A 167 -5.27 0.13 -25.83
CA ASN A 167 -4.17 0.99 -26.29
C ASN A 167 -4.67 2.44 -26.50
N PRO A 168 -4.16 3.47 -25.80
CA PRO A 168 -4.54 4.87 -25.99
C PRO A 168 -4.15 5.45 -27.36
N SER A 169 -3.37 4.73 -28.16
CA SER A 169 -3.04 5.11 -29.55
C SER A 169 -3.99 4.52 -30.59
N GLU A 170 -5.05 3.80 -30.18
CA GLU A 170 -6.11 3.26 -31.06
C GLU A 170 -7.46 3.96 -30.83
#